data_AF-A0A5C5SJ78-F1
#
_entry.id   AF-A0A5C5SJ78-F1
#
_cell.length_a   1.000
_cell.length_b   1.000
_cell.length_c   1.000
_cell.angle_alpha   90.00
_cell.angle_beta   90.00
_cell.angle_gamma   90.00
#
_symmetry.space_group_name_H-M   'P 1'
#
loop_
_entity.id
_entity.type
_entity.pdbx_description
1 polymer ?
#
loop_
_entity_poly.entity_id
_entity_poly.type
_entity_poly.pdbx_seq_one_letter_code
_entity_poly.pdbx_strand_id
1 'polypeptide(L)'
;MSKAIVARMHGDDYQAYFFWSKISEMFQEHNNIEKVGYEYEEIKSIDDVVVFYKNSIMDENGDEVKADYFQVKYHATQNGSFTWAELINPAFINASSVSFLQKIANAQKQVAPTGKGVRFYIVSPWNIHPDDQLSQFVSNVGGQIREDKLFKGGDKSAMGKVRKAWREHLNITDEELKIVLRTLRIKFSHKSIEDMKNDVFQSLYMAGFKPINKETNTNPYIDLIKFAQKTGKTEFTKEAIIKLCEREGLWIGKPLITPKAIPIGIRSFSRNTEYMDNELIHLECLLENFNDRKIKKEYDWDTNIFPKVEKFLHEFTREKSSYHLYLETHSSIAFAAGYLLDSKAGVNVAPVQNYGGRQPWVPNPKVDLSGYTNWDYKVETLDNSAKDIAVVIAVRHDILEEVKFFIDQKQLPIKKIIVMTPGINPGAHIIKDATHAWILADNLATKVNNRALEDRLGKMHIFMSGPNALTFFIGQNARAFGKFTLYEYNFETRIPGDYESSFSFPPGIKEM
;
A
#
# COMPACT_ATOMS: atom_id res chain seq x y z
N MET A 1 40.87 -10.09 18.32
CA MET A 1 40.62 -9.20 17.16
C MET A 1 39.36 -9.56 16.38
N SER A 2 39.21 -10.78 15.83
CA SER A 2 38.02 -11.18 15.05
C SER A 2 36.66 -10.93 15.75
N LYS A 3 36.51 -11.32 17.03
CA LYS A 3 35.24 -11.09 17.79
C LYS A 3 34.88 -9.60 17.97
N ALA A 4 35.88 -8.74 18.13
CA ALA A 4 35.66 -7.29 18.26
C ALA A 4 35.25 -6.65 16.93
N ILE A 5 35.77 -7.17 15.80
CA ILE A 5 35.36 -6.76 14.46
C ILE A 5 33.90 -7.14 14.20
N VAL A 6 33.51 -8.38 14.55
CA VAL A 6 32.12 -8.86 14.39
C VAL A 6 31.14 -8.04 15.23
N ALA A 7 31.47 -7.73 16.48
CA ALA A 7 30.64 -6.90 17.35
C ALA A 7 30.43 -5.48 16.77
N ARG A 8 31.49 -4.90 16.19
CA ARG A 8 31.41 -3.61 15.49
C ARG A 8 30.51 -3.69 14.26
N MET A 9 30.69 -4.71 13.41
CA MET A 9 29.85 -4.91 12.22
C MET A 9 28.37 -5.02 12.57
N HIS A 10 28.02 -5.74 13.64
CA HIS A 10 26.64 -5.80 14.11
C HIS A 10 26.11 -4.46 14.63
N GLY A 11 26.97 -3.63 15.23
CA GLY A 11 26.62 -2.26 15.60
C GLY A 11 26.28 -1.42 14.37
N ASP A 12 27.15 -1.42 13.37
CA ASP A 12 26.95 -0.68 12.12
C ASP A 12 25.69 -1.16 11.38
N ASP A 13 25.47 -2.48 11.32
CA ASP A 13 24.27 -3.05 10.70
C ASP A 13 22.99 -2.67 11.46
N TYR A 14 23.02 -2.68 12.79
CA TYR A 14 21.89 -2.28 13.63
C TYR A 14 21.54 -0.80 13.43
N GLN A 15 22.53 0.09 13.35
CA GLN A 15 22.32 1.49 13.02
C GLN A 15 21.73 1.66 11.61
N ALA A 16 22.27 0.94 10.62
CA ALA A 16 21.77 0.99 9.25
C ALA A 16 20.34 0.47 9.11
N TYR A 17 19.96 -0.60 9.82
CA TYR A 17 18.57 -1.05 9.88
C TYR A 17 17.66 0.01 10.51
N PHE A 18 18.10 0.67 11.59
CA PHE A 18 17.34 1.76 12.19
C PHE A 18 17.14 2.93 11.20
N PHE A 19 18.20 3.32 10.47
CA PHE A 19 18.10 4.31 9.40
C PHE A 19 17.07 3.91 8.33
N TRP A 20 17.13 2.69 7.81
CA TRP A 20 16.19 2.23 6.78
C TRP A 20 14.75 2.13 7.30
N SER A 21 14.54 1.93 8.61
CA SER A 21 13.21 2.05 9.21
C SER A 21 12.66 3.47 9.06
N LYS A 22 13.49 4.50 9.30
CA LYS A 22 13.13 5.92 9.15
C LYS A 22 12.95 6.33 7.70
N ILE A 23 13.75 5.79 6.80
CA ILE A 23 13.51 5.92 5.36
C ILE A 23 12.16 5.33 4.99
N SER A 24 11.81 4.14 5.48
CA SER A 24 10.51 3.53 5.18
C SER A 24 9.34 4.37 5.73
N GLU A 25 9.47 4.92 6.94
CA GLU A 25 8.50 5.85 7.52
C GLU A 25 8.32 7.11 6.65
N MET A 26 9.41 7.66 6.10
CA MET A 26 9.40 8.87 5.25
C MET A 26 8.59 8.69 3.96
N PHE A 27 8.45 7.46 3.45
CA PHE A 27 7.63 7.19 2.27
C PHE A 27 6.13 7.14 2.58
N GLN A 28 5.74 7.21 3.85
CA GLN A 28 4.34 7.25 4.29
C GLN A 28 3.96 8.69 4.63
N GLU A 29 3.02 9.27 3.87
CA GLU A 29 2.72 10.71 3.93
C GLU A 29 2.30 11.21 5.32
N HIS A 30 1.61 10.37 6.10
CA HIS A 30 1.13 10.73 7.43
C HIS A 30 2.25 10.89 8.49
N ASN A 31 3.46 10.39 8.23
CA ASN A 31 4.59 10.54 9.15
C ASN A 31 5.28 11.91 9.03
N ASN A 32 4.97 12.68 7.98
CA ASN A 32 5.40 14.09 7.86
C ASN A 32 6.93 14.29 7.92
N ILE A 33 7.72 13.29 7.50
CA ILE A 33 9.19 13.37 7.44
C ILE A 33 9.61 14.02 6.11
N GLU A 34 10.46 15.04 6.19
CA GLU A 34 11.04 15.73 5.03
C GLU A 34 12.31 15.04 4.54
N LYS A 35 13.22 14.75 5.47
CA LYS A 35 14.51 14.11 5.17
C LYS A 35 15.03 13.34 6.39
N VAL A 36 15.90 12.37 6.11
CA VAL A 36 16.60 11.59 7.14
C VAL A 36 18.11 11.75 6.94
N GLY A 37 18.83 12.02 8.03
CA GLY A 37 20.28 12.03 8.10
C GLY A 37 20.83 10.69 8.59
N TYR A 38 22.01 10.31 8.09
CA TYR A 38 22.80 9.17 8.56
C TYR A 38 24.23 9.65 8.81
N GLU A 39 24.74 9.47 10.02
CA GLU A 39 26.08 9.97 10.42
C GLU A 39 26.18 11.48 10.17
N TYR A 40 25.19 12.20 10.69
CA TYR A 40 24.91 13.59 10.37
C TYR A 40 25.75 14.59 11.19
N GLU A 41 26.68 15.26 10.53
CA GLU A 41 27.77 16.00 11.21
C GLU A 41 27.39 17.36 11.85
N GLU A 42 26.15 17.85 11.71
CA GLU A 42 25.73 19.16 12.28
C GLU A 42 25.84 19.18 13.81
N ILE A 43 25.51 18.06 14.45
CA ILE A 43 25.63 17.85 15.89
C ILE A 43 26.55 16.66 16.12
N LYS A 44 27.86 16.91 16.23
CA LYS A 44 28.91 15.91 16.48
C LYS A 44 28.69 14.99 17.68
N SER A 45 27.73 15.31 18.54
CA SER A 45 27.45 14.54 19.74
C SER A 45 26.38 13.46 19.54
N ILE A 46 25.42 13.62 18.61
CA ILE A 46 24.28 12.72 18.39
C ILE A 46 23.91 12.72 16.91
N ASP A 47 24.59 11.89 16.14
CA ASP A 47 24.68 11.96 14.69
C ASP A 47 24.28 10.67 13.96
N ASP A 48 24.14 9.54 14.66
CA ASP A 48 23.93 8.24 14.01
C ASP A 48 22.76 8.25 13.00
N VAL A 49 21.58 8.73 13.42
CA VAL A 49 20.41 8.94 12.55
C VAL A 49 19.67 10.20 12.99
N VAL A 50 19.23 11.04 12.04
CA VAL A 50 18.46 12.25 12.32
C VAL A 50 17.21 12.27 11.45
N VAL A 51 16.06 12.64 12.00
CA VAL A 51 14.79 12.76 11.26
C VAL A 51 14.34 14.21 11.31
N PHE A 52 14.11 14.82 10.15
CA PHE A 52 13.58 16.18 10.03
C PHE A 52 12.14 16.12 9.55
N TYR A 53 11.27 16.89 10.19
CA TYR A 53 9.84 16.93 9.84
C TYR A 53 9.52 18.13 8.96
N LYS A 54 8.63 17.92 7.99
CA LYS A 54 8.18 18.97 7.05
C LYS A 54 7.37 20.05 7.77
N ASN A 55 6.50 19.64 8.68
CA ASN A 55 5.79 20.50 9.63
C ASN A 55 6.18 20.07 11.04
N SER A 56 6.18 20.98 12.03
CA SER A 56 6.40 20.58 13.41
C SER A 56 5.37 19.53 13.85
N ILE A 57 5.83 18.52 14.61
CA ILE A 57 4.97 17.56 15.28
C ILE A 57 4.91 17.87 16.78
N MET A 58 3.91 17.36 17.48
CA MET A 58 3.79 17.55 18.94
C MET A 58 4.52 16.44 19.70
N ASP A 59 5.29 16.80 20.72
CA ASP A 59 5.88 15.84 21.67
C ASP A 59 4.92 15.45 22.79
N GLU A 60 5.40 14.62 23.71
CA GLU A 60 4.62 14.12 24.85
C GLU A 60 4.25 15.22 25.88
N ASN A 61 4.87 16.39 25.78
CA ASN A 61 4.59 17.57 26.60
C ASN A 61 3.74 18.61 25.86
N GLY A 62 3.35 18.34 24.60
CA GLY A 62 2.60 19.27 23.75
C GLY A 62 3.46 20.38 23.14
N ASP A 63 4.79 20.24 23.14
CA ASP A 63 5.69 21.18 22.47
C ASP A 63 5.91 20.78 21.01
N GLU A 64 6.12 21.78 20.16
CA GLU A 64 6.48 21.58 18.76
C GLU A 64 7.92 21.03 18.62
N VAL A 65 8.08 20.06 17.72
CA VAL A 65 9.33 19.38 17.38
C VAL A 65 9.54 19.38 15.87
N LYS A 66 10.69 19.87 15.43
CA LYS A 66 11.12 19.91 14.03
C LYS A 66 12.11 18.80 13.66
N ALA A 67 12.80 18.23 14.64
CA ALA A 67 13.76 17.16 14.41
C ALA A 67 13.95 16.21 15.60
N ASP A 68 14.22 14.95 15.27
CA ASP A 68 14.62 13.92 16.22
C ASP A 68 16.02 13.41 15.89
N TYR A 69 16.90 13.39 16.88
CA TYR A 69 18.27 12.91 16.78
C TYR A 69 18.41 11.61 17.56
N PHE A 70 18.99 10.59 16.95
CA PHE A 70 19.09 9.26 17.53
C PHE A 70 20.55 8.85 17.65
N GLN A 71 20.98 8.50 18.86
CA GLN A 71 22.16 7.68 19.11
C GLN A 71 21.70 6.22 19.23
N VAL A 72 22.09 5.38 18.29
CA VAL A 72 21.68 3.99 18.16
C VAL A 72 22.80 3.08 18.64
N LYS A 73 22.62 2.43 19.80
CA LYS A 73 23.64 1.57 20.40
C LYS A 73 23.21 0.11 20.46
N TYR A 74 23.90 -0.72 19.70
CA TYR A 74 23.75 -2.17 19.78
C TYR A 74 24.57 -2.76 20.93
N HIS A 75 23.94 -3.61 21.72
CA HIS A 75 24.60 -4.44 22.72
C HIS A 75 24.39 -5.92 22.38
N ALA A 76 25.47 -6.65 22.18
CA ALA A 76 25.43 -8.04 21.70
C ALA A 76 24.86 -9.04 22.73
N THR A 77 24.85 -8.68 24.02
CA THR A 77 24.32 -9.52 25.10
C THR A 77 23.46 -8.67 26.02
N GLN A 78 22.53 -9.29 26.74
CA GLN A 78 21.73 -8.65 27.80
C GLN A 78 22.46 -8.63 29.16
N ASN A 79 23.78 -8.85 29.19
CA ASN A 79 24.59 -8.83 30.40
C ASN A 79 24.94 -7.39 30.82
N GLY A 80 23.91 -6.52 30.87
CA GLY A 80 23.99 -5.09 31.14
C GLY A 80 22.59 -4.46 31.04
N SER A 81 22.49 -3.19 31.37
CA SER A 81 21.20 -2.48 31.44
C SER A 81 21.41 -0.97 31.50
N PHE A 82 20.38 -0.20 31.14
CA PHE A 82 20.35 1.22 31.44
C PHE A 82 20.22 1.45 32.95
N THR A 83 21.10 2.29 33.47
CA THR A 83 21.03 2.88 34.82
C THR A 83 21.25 4.39 34.69
N TRP A 84 20.86 5.17 35.70
CA TRP A 84 21.16 6.61 35.69
C TRP A 84 22.68 6.90 35.68
N ALA A 85 23.49 5.99 36.22
CA ALA A 85 24.95 6.12 36.30
C ALA A 85 25.61 5.88 34.93
N GLU A 86 25.08 4.96 34.12
CA GLU A 86 25.61 4.74 32.77
C GLU A 86 25.47 5.99 31.87
N LEU A 87 24.46 6.84 32.09
CA LEU A 87 24.29 8.07 31.31
C LEU A 87 25.44 9.08 31.51
N ILE A 88 26.12 9.03 32.66
CA ILE A 88 27.29 9.87 32.96
C ILE A 88 28.63 9.13 32.77
N ASN A 89 28.59 7.86 32.37
CA ASN A 89 29.77 7.05 32.07
C ASN A 89 30.15 7.14 30.58
N PRO A 90 31.33 7.67 30.19
CA PRO A 90 31.76 7.69 28.79
C PRO A 90 31.81 6.31 28.12
N ALA A 91 32.20 5.27 28.87
CA ALA A 91 32.30 3.91 28.34
C ALA A 91 30.93 3.37 27.88
N PHE A 92 29.83 3.90 28.44
CA PHE A 92 28.48 3.53 28.06
C PHE A 92 28.19 3.75 26.58
N ILE A 93 28.86 4.68 25.91
CA ILE A 93 28.73 4.95 24.47
C ILE A 93 30.03 4.68 23.69
N ASN A 94 30.92 3.86 24.28
CA ASN A 94 32.25 3.58 23.75
C ASN A 94 33.12 4.84 23.58
N ALA A 95 32.86 5.88 24.36
CA ALA A 95 33.67 7.10 24.40
C ALA A 95 34.72 7.02 25.52
N SER A 96 35.83 7.73 25.35
CA SER A 96 36.93 7.74 26.32
C SER A 96 36.79 8.82 27.39
N SER A 97 36.14 9.95 27.08
CA SER A 97 36.12 11.13 27.97
C SER A 97 34.76 11.83 28.08
N VAL A 98 33.93 11.76 27.04
CA VAL A 98 32.64 12.46 27.02
C VAL A 98 31.50 11.46 27.21
N SER A 99 30.72 11.66 28.27
CA SER A 99 29.52 10.86 28.56
C SER A 99 28.36 11.18 27.62
N PHE A 100 27.37 10.29 27.58
CA PHE A 100 26.15 10.52 26.82
C PHE A 100 25.39 11.76 27.33
N LEU A 101 25.28 11.95 28.64
CA LEU A 101 24.58 13.10 29.19
C LEU A 101 25.28 14.43 28.87
N GLN A 102 26.62 14.45 28.83
CA GLN A 102 27.37 15.63 28.36
C GLN A 102 27.13 15.91 26.88
N LYS A 103 27.06 14.86 26.04
CA LYS A 103 26.70 14.98 24.62
C LYS A 103 25.32 15.62 24.43
N ILE A 104 24.34 15.20 25.22
CA ILE A 104 22.97 15.77 25.23
C ILE A 104 23.01 17.23 25.67
N ALA A 105 23.68 17.56 26.77
CA ALA A 105 23.77 18.93 27.27
C ALA A 105 24.42 19.87 26.23
N ASN A 106 25.47 19.41 25.54
CA ASN A 106 26.13 20.17 24.49
C ASN A 106 25.21 20.37 23.26
N ALA A 107 24.54 19.31 22.81
CA ALA A 107 23.61 19.38 21.69
C ALA A 107 22.41 20.30 22.00
N GLN A 108 21.83 20.15 23.18
CA GLN A 108 20.71 20.96 23.66
C GLN A 108 21.07 22.45 23.64
N LYS A 109 22.24 22.83 24.15
CA LYS A 109 22.70 24.23 24.12
C LYS A 109 22.81 24.78 22.69
N GLN A 110 23.20 23.94 21.72
CA GLN A 110 23.40 24.34 20.33
C GLN A 110 22.07 24.50 19.57
N VAL A 111 21.14 23.54 19.68
CA VAL A 111 19.96 23.49 18.79
C VAL A 111 18.60 23.59 19.49
N ALA A 112 18.57 23.50 20.83
CA ALA A 112 17.36 23.63 21.63
C ALA A 112 17.63 24.36 22.96
N PRO A 113 18.11 25.62 22.94
CA PRO A 113 18.54 26.34 24.15
C PRO A 113 17.43 26.49 25.21
N THR A 114 16.15 26.41 24.81
CA THR A 114 14.98 26.45 25.70
C THR A 114 14.47 25.06 26.10
N GLY A 115 15.13 23.99 25.66
CA GLY A 115 14.73 22.59 25.90
C GLY A 115 13.58 22.11 25.00
N LYS A 116 13.27 22.86 23.93
CA LYS A 116 12.16 22.61 22.99
C LYS A 116 12.64 22.60 21.55
N GLY A 117 11.83 22.07 20.63
CA GLY A 117 12.08 22.10 19.20
C GLY A 117 12.77 20.86 18.65
N VAL A 118 13.54 20.12 19.46
CA VAL A 118 14.14 18.84 19.04
C VAL A 118 14.07 17.82 20.18
N ARG A 119 14.20 16.55 19.84
CA ARG A 119 14.37 15.45 20.79
C ARG A 119 15.65 14.69 20.52
N PHE A 120 16.30 14.23 21.59
CA PHE A 120 17.48 13.39 21.54
C PHE A 120 17.18 12.02 22.14
N TYR A 121 17.35 10.98 21.35
CA TYR A 121 17.07 9.61 21.70
C TYR A 121 18.37 8.84 21.89
N ILE A 122 18.39 7.99 22.92
CA ILE A 122 19.23 6.80 22.92
C ILE A 122 18.36 5.57 22.66
N VAL A 123 18.77 4.76 21.68
CA VAL A 123 18.04 3.56 21.25
C VAL A 123 18.91 2.34 21.48
N SER A 124 18.42 1.35 22.23
CA SER A 124 19.17 0.13 22.47
C SER A 124 18.29 -1.08 22.79
N PRO A 125 18.72 -2.32 22.47
CA PRO A 125 18.06 -3.54 22.92
C PRO A 125 18.11 -3.77 24.43
N TRP A 126 18.97 -3.07 25.17
CA TRP A 126 19.05 -3.19 26.63
C TRP A 126 17.79 -2.67 27.32
N ASN A 127 17.44 -3.32 28.43
CA ASN A 127 16.38 -2.90 29.33
C ASN A 127 16.90 -1.87 30.35
N ILE A 128 15.98 -1.12 30.98
CA ILE A 128 16.29 -0.42 32.23
C ILE A 128 16.38 -1.45 33.36
N HIS A 129 17.39 -1.33 34.22
CA HIS A 129 17.50 -2.21 35.38
C HIS A 129 16.31 -2.01 36.32
N PRO A 130 15.57 -3.07 36.72
CA PRO A 130 14.35 -2.93 37.51
C PRO A 130 14.59 -2.28 38.88
N ASP A 131 15.75 -2.56 39.50
CA ASP A 131 16.11 -1.98 40.80
C ASP A 131 16.77 -0.59 40.71
N ASP A 132 17.05 -0.09 39.50
CA ASP A 132 17.64 1.23 39.34
C ASP A 132 16.57 2.33 39.39
N GLN A 133 16.93 3.49 39.93
CA GLN A 133 16.03 4.64 40.06
C GLN A 133 15.45 5.08 38.71
N LEU A 134 16.18 4.89 37.60
CA LEU A 134 15.76 5.24 36.25
C LEU A 134 14.41 4.60 35.88
N SER A 135 14.13 3.38 36.37
CA SER A 135 12.87 2.65 36.13
C SER A 135 11.63 3.40 36.65
N GLN A 136 11.80 4.29 37.63
CA GLN A 136 10.71 5.00 38.29
C GLN A 136 10.31 6.29 37.58
N PHE A 137 11.19 6.83 36.73
CA PHE A 137 10.99 8.14 36.12
C PHE A 137 11.25 8.19 34.61
N VAL A 138 11.59 7.09 33.95
CA VAL A 138 11.47 7.00 32.48
C VAL A 138 10.04 6.57 32.12
N SER A 139 9.41 7.33 31.24
CA SER A 139 8.03 7.08 30.80
C SER A 139 7.95 6.02 29.70
N ASN A 140 6.98 5.11 29.81
CA ASN A 140 6.64 4.16 28.73
C ASN A 140 5.84 4.80 27.58
N VAL A 141 5.46 6.07 27.68
CA VAL A 141 4.75 6.78 26.59
C VAL A 141 5.70 7.09 25.44
N GLY A 142 6.73 7.89 25.70
CA GLY A 142 7.71 8.33 24.71
C GLY A 142 9.17 8.02 25.05
N GLY A 143 9.45 7.53 26.27
CA GLY A 143 10.81 7.41 26.81
C GLY A 143 11.30 8.69 27.49
N GLN A 144 10.44 9.69 27.68
CA GLN A 144 10.76 10.96 28.33
C GLN A 144 11.00 10.82 29.83
N ILE A 145 11.82 11.72 30.36
CA ILE A 145 12.03 11.85 31.80
C ILE A 145 10.81 12.49 32.45
N ARG A 146 10.29 11.84 33.48
CA ARG A 146 9.17 12.33 34.30
C ARG A 146 9.67 13.32 35.33
N GLU A 147 9.57 14.60 34.99
CA GLU A 147 9.99 15.70 35.88
C GLU A 147 9.26 15.64 37.24
N ASP A 148 7.97 15.30 37.24
CA ASP A 148 7.12 15.17 38.44
C ASP A 148 7.64 14.13 39.45
N LYS A 149 8.39 13.14 38.95
CA LYS A 149 9.03 12.10 39.77
C LYS A 149 10.46 12.47 40.11
N LEU A 150 11.27 12.81 39.10
CA LEU A 150 12.69 13.04 39.28
C LEU A 150 12.96 14.24 40.17
N PHE A 151 12.17 15.32 40.11
CA PHE A 151 12.42 16.55 40.88
C PHE A 151 11.73 16.61 42.25
N LYS A 152 11.20 15.48 42.75
CA LYS A 152 10.61 15.41 44.08
C LYS A 152 11.69 15.20 45.17
N GLY A 153 11.53 15.90 46.30
CA GLY A 153 12.40 15.78 47.49
C GLY A 153 13.78 16.46 47.35
N GLY A 154 14.50 16.60 48.46
CA GLY A 154 15.85 17.20 48.48
C GLY A 154 16.97 16.22 48.13
N ASP A 155 18.22 16.69 48.09
CA ASP A 155 19.42 15.95 47.66
C ASP A 155 19.70 14.63 48.39
N LYS A 156 19.18 14.45 49.60
CA LYS A 156 19.33 13.21 50.37
C LYS A 156 18.37 12.09 49.93
N SER A 157 17.32 12.42 49.18
CA SER A 157 16.35 11.45 48.66
C SER A 157 16.95 10.60 47.53
N ALA A 158 16.32 9.46 47.20
CA ALA A 158 16.79 8.59 46.11
C ALA A 158 16.90 9.35 44.77
N MET A 159 15.87 10.11 44.39
CA MET A 159 15.89 10.93 43.17
C MET A 159 16.82 12.14 43.30
N GLY A 160 16.90 12.75 44.49
CA GLY A 160 17.83 13.85 44.77
C GLY A 160 19.30 13.47 44.55
N LYS A 161 19.69 12.24 44.89
CA LYS A 161 21.03 11.72 44.62
C LYS A 161 21.33 11.61 43.12
N VAL A 162 20.36 11.12 42.33
CA VAL A 162 20.48 11.06 40.86
C VAL A 162 20.66 12.45 40.27
N ARG A 163 19.77 13.39 40.63
CA ARG A 163 19.86 14.79 40.17
C ARG A 163 21.18 15.44 40.56
N LYS A 164 21.61 15.26 41.82
CA LYS A 164 22.88 15.78 42.32
C LYS A 164 24.06 15.26 41.51
N ALA A 165 24.12 13.94 41.26
CA ALA A 165 25.19 13.34 40.47
C ALA A 165 25.23 13.90 39.03
N TRP A 166 24.07 14.05 38.39
CA TRP A 166 23.99 14.63 37.05
C TRP A 166 24.37 16.12 37.02
N ARG A 167 23.92 16.91 38.00
CA ARG A 167 24.29 18.34 38.13
C ARG A 167 25.78 18.53 38.32
N GLU A 168 26.39 17.78 39.24
CA GLU A 168 27.83 17.86 39.52
C GLU A 168 28.65 17.43 38.29
N HIS A 169 28.22 16.36 37.61
CA HIS A 169 28.88 15.86 36.41
C HIS A 169 28.82 16.83 35.22
N LEU A 170 27.69 17.52 35.03
CA LEU A 170 27.50 18.51 33.97
C LEU A 170 27.97 19.91 34.37
N ASN A 171 28.21 20.14 35.66
CA ASN A 171 28.45 21.45 36.28
C ASN A 171 27.32 22.46 35.98
N ILE A 172 26.07 22.08 36.30
CA ILE A 172 24.87 22.90 36.06
C ILE A 172 23.91 22.93 37.26
N THR A 173 22.97 23.85 37.24
CA THR A 173 21.87 24.00 38.20
C THR A 173 20.71 23.02 37.94
N ASP A 174 19.76 22.91 38.88
CA ASP A 174 18.57 22.04 38.73
C ASP A 174 17.65 22.55 37.60
N GLU A 175 17.55 23.87 37.40
CA GLU A 175 16.75 24.45 36.31
C GLU A 175 17.38 24.20 34.94
N GLU A 176 18.71 24.34 34.82
CA GLU A 176 19.42 23.96 33.60
C GLU A 176 19.31 22.45 33.33
N LEU A 177 19.37 21.62 34.37
CA LEU A 177 19.20 20.17 34.23
C LEU A 177 17.79 19.83 33.69
N LYS A 178 16.73 20.51 34.13
CA LYS A 178 15.38 20.33 33.55
C LYS A 178 15.38 20.61 32.05
N ILE A 179 15.99 21.72 31.62
CA ILE A 179 16.06 22.11 30.20
C ILE A 179 16.78 21.02 29.38
N VAL A 180 17.90 20.49 29.89
CA VAL A 180 18.63 19.39 29.25
C VAL A 180 17.75 18.14 29.16
N LEU A 181 17.16 17.70 30.27
CA LEU A 181 16.40 16.44 30.35
C LEU A 181 15.08 16.49 29.59
N ARG A 182 14.48 17.69 29.40
CA ARG A 182 13.26 17.87 28.61
C ARG A 182 13.44 17.39 27.16
N THR A 183 14.65 17.49 26.62
CA THR A 183 14.98 17.03 25.27
C THR A 183 15.31 15.52 25.19
N LEU A 184 15.63 14.88 26.32
CA LEU A 184 16.11 13.50 26.35
C LEU A 184 14.96 12.47 26.28
N ARG A 185 15.17 11.41 25.50
CA ARG A 185 14.31 10.24 25.40
C ARG A 185 15.15 8.96 25.47
N ILE A 186 14.70 7.97 26.22
CA ILE A 186 15.35 6.66 26.36
C ILE A 186 14.44 5.59 25.76
N LYS A 187 14.87 4.99 24.64
CA LYS A 187 14.20 3.86 23.99
C LYS A 187 14.95 2.57 24.34
N PHE A 188 14.57 2.02 25.48
CA PHE A 188 15.04 0.74 25.99
C PHE A 188 14.17 -0.42 25.48
N SER A 189 14.61 -1.66 25.70
CA SER A 189 13.95 -2.88 25.21
C SER A 189 13.68 -2.85 23.70
N HIS A 190 14.55 -2.17 22.94
CA HIS A 190 14.35 -2.11 21.50
C HIS A 190 14.57 -3.49 20.87
N LYS A 191 14.06 -3.65 19.65
CA LYS A 191 14.08 -4.88 18.88
C LYS A 191 15.48 -5.47 18.75
N SER A 192 15.56 -6.80 18.68
CA SER A 192 16.81 -7.46 18.29
C SER A 192 17.17 -7.09 16.85
N ILE A 193 18.41 -7.37 16.43
CA ILE A 193 18.82 -7.12 15.05
C ILE A 193 17.98 -7.89 14.03
N GLU A 194 17.56 -9.11 14.36
CA GLU A 194 16.76 -9.95 13.47
C GLU A 194 15.30 -9.47 13.39
N ASP A 195 14.72 -9.05 14.52
CA ASP A 195 13.37 -8.45 14.52
C ASP A 195 13.36 -7.16 13.72
N MET A 196 14.36 -6.29 13.93
CA MET A 196 14.46 -5.02 13.21
C MET A 196 14.67 -5.23 11.71
N LYS A 197 15.50 -6.21 11.34
CA LYS A 197 15.67 -6.63 9.94
C LYS A 197 14.35 -7.05 9.31
N ASN A 198 13.58 -7.92 9.97
CA ASN A 198 12.29 -8.39 9.46
C ASN A 198 11.30 -7.23 9.26
N ASP A 199 11.21 -6.33 10.22
CA ASP A 199 10.29 -5.18 10.15
C ASP A 199 10.71 -4.17 9.08
N VAL A 200 12.01 -3.90 8.95
CA VAL A 200 12.54 -3.01 7.92
C VAL A 200 12.26 -3.59 6.54
N PHE A 201 12.40 -4.90 6.34
CA PHE A 201 12.13 -5.51 5.01
C PHE A 201 10.66 -5.42 4.63
N GLN A 202 9.75 -5.66 5.58
CA GLN A 202 8.32 -5.45 5.35
C GLN A 202 8.03 -3.98 5.05
N SER A 203 8.59 -3.06 5.83
CA SER A 203 8.37 -1.62 5.67
C SER A 203 8.91 -1.08 4.36
N LEU A 204 10.10 -1.54 3.93
CA LEU A 204 10.70 -1.22 2.65
C LEU A 204 9.84 -1.73 1.49
N TYR A 205 9.37 -2.98 1.57
CA TYR A 205 8.48 -3.53 0.56
C TYR A 205 7.20 -2.70 0.43
N MET A 206 6.56 -2.35 1.56
CA MET A 206 5.38 -1.49 1.59
C MET A 206 5.66 -0.08 1.06
N ALA A 207 6.88 0.44 1.23
CA ALA A 207 7.33 1.72 0.71
C ALA A 207 7.76 1.69 -0.78
N GLY A 208 7.65 0.53 -1.45
CA GLY A 208 7.89 0.40 -2.89
C GLY A 208 9.33 0.02 -3.26
N PHE A 209 10.09 -0.46 -2.30
CA PHE A 209 11.44 -0.99 -2.49
C PHE A 209 11.42 -2.51 -2.70
N LYS A 210 12.50 -3.03 -3.28
CA LYS A 210 12.68 -4.45 -3.57
C LYS A 210 12.75 -5.30 -2.28
N PRO A 211 11.96 -6.38 -2.17
CA PRO A 211 12.11 -7.28 -1.03
C PRO A 211 13.47 -7.98 -1.10
N ILE A 212 14.10 -8.20 0.06
CA ILE A 212 15.35 -8.96 0.13
C ILE A 212 15.04 -10.44 0.05
N ASN A 213 15.79 -11.18 -0.78
CA ASN A 213 15.70 -12.62 -0.83
C ASN A 213 16.25 -13.21 0.48
N LYS A 214 15.41 -13.95 1.21
CA LYS A 214 15.80 -14.63 2.46
C LYS A 214 16.85 -15.74 2.25
N GLU A 215 17.04 -16.18 1.01
CA GLU A 215 18.06 -17.16 0.63
C GLU A 215 19.44 -16.53 0.43
N THR A 216 19.55 -15.19 0.40
CA THR A 216 20.83 -14.49 0.22
C THR A 216 21.39 -14.01 1.56
N ASN A 217 22.70 -14.18 1.75
CA ASN A 217 23.44 -13.71 2.94
C ASN A 217 23.88 -12.24 2.85
N THR A 218 23.64 -11.58 1.72
CA THR A 218 23.99 -10.17 1.49
C THR A 218 22.77 -9.29 1.67
N ASN A 219 22.98 -8.08 2.19
CA ASN A 219 21.93 -7.09 2.34
C ASN A 219 22.28 -5.83 1.55
N PRO A 220 21.72 -5.67 0.34
CA PRO A 220 22.09 -4.56 -0.54
C PRO A 220 21.72 -3.18 0.04
N TYR A 221 20.73 -3.08 0.93
CA TYR A 221 20.38 -1.82 1.59
C TYR A 221 21.46 -1.38 2.59
N ILE A 222 22.05 -2.33 3.31
CA ILE A 222 23.14 -2.06 4.26
C ILE A 222 24.41 -1.65 3.50
N ASP A 223 24.73 -2.36 2.41
CA ASP A 223 25.89 -2.03 1.58
C ASP A 223 25.73 -0.65 0.92
N LEU A 224 24.52 -0.32 0.47
CA LEU A 224 24.20 0.95 -0.15
C LEU A 224 24.38 2.14 0.78
N ILE A 225 23.93 2.06 2.03
CA ILE A 225 24.12 3.16 2.98
C ILE A 225 25.59 3.30 3.42
N LYS A 226 26.31 2.17 3.59
CA LYS A 226 27.76 2.18 3.83
C LYS A 226 28.52 2.82 2.65
N PHE A 227 28.09 2.59 1.42
CA PHE A 227 28.66 3.26 0.25
C PHE A 227 28.35 4.76 0.23
N ALA A 228 27.11 5.16 0.56
CA ALA A 228 26.74 6.57 0.65
C ALA A 228 27.56 7.31 1.71
N GLN A 229 27.79 6.70 2.87
CA GLN A 229 28.66 7.23 3.92
C GLN A 229 30.11 7.43 3.41
N LYS A 230 30.68 6.44 2.72
CA LYS A 230 32.03 6.54 2.14
C LYS A 230 32.19 7.66 1.11
N THR A 231 31.11 8.03 0.44
CA THR A 231 31.08 9.12 -0.55
C THR A 231 30.71 10.48 0.06
N GLY A 232 30.60 10.57 1.39
CA GLY A 232 30.31 11.81 2.11
C GLY A 232 28.84 12.23 2.05
N LYS A 233 27.93 11.35 1.64
CA LYS A 233 26.49 11.64 1.60
C LYS A 233 25.84 11.28 2.92
N THR A 234 25.42 12.29 3.67
CA THR A 234 24.85 12.15 5.01
C THR A 234 23.36 12.53 5.10
N GLU A 235 22.80 13.20 4.08
CA GLU A 235 21.38 13.60 4.04
C GLU A 235 20.60 12.94 2.89
N PHE A 236 19.35 12.55 3.19
CA PHE A 236 18.53 11.78 2.28
C PHE A 236 17.07 12.27 2.27
N THR A 237 16.67 12.92 1.17
CA THR A 237 15.25 13.18 0.85
C THR A 237 14.64 11.95 0.16
N LYS A 238 13.30 11.95 0.03
CA LYS A 238 12.57 10.93 -0.73
C LYS A 238 13.12 10.75 -2.14
N GLU A 239 13.33 11.84 -2.87
CA GLU A 239 13.86 11.84 -4.25
C GLU A 239 15.29 11.32 -4.30
N ALA A 240 16.11 11.69 -3.30
CA ALA A 240 17.49 11.26 -3.22
C ALA A 240 17.62 9.75 -2.96
N ILE A 241 16.72 9.18 -2.15
CA ILE A 241 16.65 7.73 -1.89
C ILE A 241 16.13 6.97 -3.11
N ILE A 242 15.08 7.46 -3.77
CA ILE A 242 14.55 6.85 -5.00
C ILE A 242 15.67 6.74 -6.03
N LYS A 243 16.35 7.85 -6.34
CA LYS A 243 17.46 7.85 -7.31
C LYS A 243 18.59 6.92 -6.93
N LEU A 244 18.90 6.82 -5.63
CA LEU A 244 19.95 5.93 -5.13
C LEU A 244 19.56 4.46 -5.30
N CYS A 245 18.30 4.11 -4.97
CA CYS A 245 17.80 2.75 -5.07
C CYS A 245 17.50 2.33 -6.51
N GLU A 246 17.09 3.25 -7.39
CA GLU A 246 16.88 2.99 -8.82
C GLU A 246 18.16 2.51 -9.51
N ARG A 247 19.29 3.17 -9.21
CA ARG A 247 20.61 2.81 -9.77
C ARG A 247 21.04 1.39 -9.41
N GLU A 248 20.69 0.94 -8.22
CA GLU A 248 21.02 -0.39 -7.70
C GLU A 248 19.91 -1.44 -7.96
N GLY A 249 18.84 -1.09 -8.68
CA GLY A 249 17.71 -1.99 -8.94
C GLY A 249 16.91 -2.37 -7.68
N LEU A 250 16.94 -1.51 -6.65
CA LEU A 250 16.26 -1.67 -5.36
C LEU A 250 14.95 -0.89 -5.26
N TRP A 251 14.59 -0.11 -6.29
CA TRP A 251 13.32 0.61 -6.38
C TRP A 251 12.36 -0.09 -7.33
N ILE A 252 11.15 -0.40 -6.86
CA ILE A 252 10.08 -1.02 -7.67
C ILE A 252 9.10 0.04 -8.21
N GLY A 253 9.00 1.21 -7.58
CA GLY A 253 8.13 2.29 -8.07
C GLY A 253 6.67 2.20 -7.65
N LYS A 254 6.29 1.19 -6.84
CA LYS A 254 4.93 0.99 -6.36
C LYS A 254 4.92 0.73 -4.85
N PRO A 255 4.87 1.75 -3.98
CA PRO A 255 4.49 1.52 -2.59
C PRO A 255 3.10 0.89 -2.55
N LEU A 256 2.95 -0.23 -1.83
CA LEU A 256 1.65 -0.85 -1.56
C LEU A 256 0.77 -0.01 -0.61
N ILE A 257 1.13 1.25 -0.39
CA ILE A 257 0.39 2.23 0.40
C ILE A 257 -0.17 3.29 -0.55
N THR A 258 -1.29 2.96 -1.19
CA THR A 258 -2.32 3.96 -1.55
C THR A 258 -3.09 4.26 -0.25
N PRO A 259 -3.59 5.49 0.02
CA PRO A 259 -4.38 5.76 1.22
C PRO A 259 -5.46 4.69 1.35
N LYS A 260 -5.45 3.91 2.46
CA LYS A 260 -6.20 2.66 2.69
C LYS A 260 -7.47 2.61 1.84
N ALA A 261 -7.40 1.98 0.66
CA ALA A 261 -8.56 1.89 -0.21
C ALA A 261 -9.66 1.13 0.52
N ILE A 262 -10.87 1.67 0.54
CA ILE A 262 -11.99 1.11 1.28
C ILE A 262 -12.43 -0.17 0.55
N PRO A 263 -12.40 -1.34 1.20
CA PRO A 263 -12.84 -2.58 0.56
C PRO A 263 -14.36 -2.60 0.54
N ILE A 264 -14.93 -2.64 -0.66
CA ILE A 264 -16.36 -2.76 -0.92
C ILE A 264 -16.59 -3.90 -1.91
N GLY A 265 -17.79 -4.47 -1.96
CA GLY A 265 -18.03 -5.53 -2.93
C GLY A 265 -19.48 -5.80 -3.24
N ILE A 266 -19.67 -6.57 -4.30
CA ILE A 266 -20.95 -7.08 -4.74
C ILE A 266 -20.78 -8.59 -4.86
N ARG A 267 -21.76 -9.37 -4.38
CA ARG A 267 -21.83 -10.81 -4.62
C ARG A 267 -23.15 -11.21 -5.24
N SER A 268 -23.13 -12.13 -6.21
CA SER A 268 -24.34 -12.76 -6.75
C SER A 268 -24.33 -14.28 -6.76
N PHE A 269 -23.27 -14.91 -6.25
CA PHE A 269 -23.24 -16.34 -5.92
C PHE A 269 -22.48 -16.57 -4.60
N SER A 270 -22.77 -17.71 -3.94
CA SER A 270 -22.27 -18.00 -2.58
C SER A 270 -20.90 -18.67 -2.55
N ARG A 271 -20.50 -19.34 -3.65
CA ARG A 271 -19.30 -20.17 -3.69
C ARG A 271 -18.01 -19.38 -3.35
N ASN A 272 -17.37 -19.73 -2.24
CA ASN A 272 -16.13 -19.13 -1.74
C ASN A 272 -16.22 -17.62 -1.47
N THR A 273 -17.41 -17.09 -1.12
CA THR A 273 -17.62 -15.66 -0.86
C THR A 273 -17.81 -15.32 0.61
N GLU A 274 -17.66 -16.29 1.53
CA GLU A 274 -17.89 -16.14 2.97
C GLU A 274 -16.94 -15.13 3.63
N TYR A 275 -15.74 -14.95 3.06
CA TYR A 275 -14.79 -13.94 3.53
C TYR A 275 -15.34 -12.51 3.37
N MET A 276 -16.26 -12.29 2.42
CA MET A 276 -16.74 -10.95 2.08
C MET A 276 -17.52 -10.31 3.23
N ASP A 277 -18.23 -11.11 4.04
CA ASP A 277 -18.97 -10.61 5.19
C ASP A 277 -18.04 -10.09 6.31
N ASN A 278 -16.80 -10.58 6.36
CA ASN A 278 -15.82 -10.23 7.40
C ASN A 278 -14.79 -9.19 6.95
N GLU A 279 -14.46 -9.17 5.65
CA GLU A 279 -13.36 -8.36 5.11
C GLU A 279 -13.82 -7.06 4.43
N LEU A 280 -15.09 -6.95 4.04
CA LEU A 280 -15.61 -5.78 3.33
C LEU A 280 -16.31 -4.81 4.28
N ILE A 281 -16.09 -3.52 4.08
CA ILE A 281 -16.78 -2.47 4.84
C ILE A 281 -18.23 -2.34 4.35
N HIS A 282 -18.46 -2.49 3.05
CA HIS A 282 -19.77 -2.47 2.43
C HIS A 282 -19.92 -3.62 1.44
N LEU A 283 -21.04 -4.33 1.50
CA LEU A 283 -21.33 -5.48 0.66
C LEU A 283 -22.78 -5.42 0.15
N GLU A 284 -22.95 -5.41 -1.17
CA GLU A 284 -24.24 -5.68 -1.80
C GLU A 284 -24.38 -7.19 -2.05
N CYS A 285 -25.36 -7.81 -1.40
CA CYS A 285 -25.60 -9.24 -1.49
C CYS A 285 -26.85 -9.52 -2.33
N LEU A 286 -26.64 -9.99 -3.56
CA LEU A 286 -27.70 -10.29 -4.52
C LEU A 286 -28.11 -11.77 -4.53
N LEU A 287 -27.66 -12.58 -3.56
CA LEU A 287 -27.91 -14.02 -3.52
C LEU A 287 -29.40 -14.38 -3.56
N GLU A 288 -30.26 -13.54 -2.97
CA GLU A 288 -31.70 -13.74 -3.00
C GLU A 288 -32.28 -13.70 -4.43
N ASN A 289 -31.59 -13.06 -5.37
CA ASN A 289 -32.06 -12.85 -6.73
C ASN A 289 -31.71 -14.00 -7.69
N PHE A 290 -30.84 -14.92 -7.28
CA PHE A 290 -30.33 -15.99 -8.13
C PHE A 290 -30.53 -17.38 -7.50
N ASN A 291 -30.76 -18.38 -8.35
CA ASN A 291 -30.55 -19.80 -8.05
C ASN A 291 -29.21 -20.18 -8.67
N ASP A 292 -28.16 -20.20 -7.86
CA ASP A 292 -26.77 -20.24 -8.32
C ASP A 292 -26.47 -19.12 -9.32
N ARG A 293 -26.36 -19.44 -10.61
CA ARG A 293 -26.10 -18.48 -11.67
C ARG A 293 -27.33 -18.05 -12.46
N LYS A 294 -28.48 -18.66 -12.21
CA LYS A 294 -29.71 -18.35 -12.94
C LYS A 294 -30.52 -17.33 -12.16
N ILE A 295 -30.92 -16.22 -12.80
CA ILE A 295 -31.83 -15.27 -12.17
C ILE A 295 -33.18 -15.94 -11.89
N LYS A 296 -33.78 -15.68 -10.72
CA LYS A 296 -35.11 -16.24 -10.40
C LYS A 296 -36.19 -15.54 -11.22
N LYS A 297 -37.28 -16.25 -11.54
CA LYS A 297 -38.30 -15.81 -12.50
C LYS A 297 -39.02 -14.53 -12.10
N GLU A 298 -39.07 -14.24 -10.80
CA GLU A 298 -39.68 -13.06 -10.20
C GLU A 298 -38.79 -11.81 -10.27
N TYR A 299 -37.53 -11.94 -10.71
CA TYR A 299 -36.59 -10.83 -10.85
C TYR A 299 -36.18 -10.62 -12.30
N ASP A 300 -35.87 -9.37 -12.60
CA ASP A 300 -35.39 -8.90 -13.88
C ASP A 300 -34.10 -8.10 -13.71
N TRP A 301 -33.20 -8.22 -14.68
CA TRP A 301 -31.89 -7.59 -14.65
C TRP A 301 -32.03 -6.06 -14.56
N ASP A 302 -32.79 -5.45 -15.47
CA ASP A 302 -32.87 -3.99 -15.58
C ASP A 302 -33.70 -3.35 -14.47
N THR A 303 -34.78 -4.00 -14.01
CA THR A 303 -35.71 -3.41 -13.04
C THR A 303 -35.48 -3.82 -11.59
N ASN A 304 -34.76 -4.91 -11.33
CA ASN A 304 -34.45 -5.35 -9.97
C ASN A 304 -32.95 -5.34 -9.63
N ILE A 305 -32.09 -5.81 -10.54
CA ILE A 305 -30.66 -5.95 -10.24
C ILE A 305 -29.91 -4.63 -10.47
N PHE A 306 -30.11 -3.98 -11.61
CA PHE A 306 -29.42 -2.74 -11.96
C PHE A 306 -29.61 -1.64 -10.90
N PRO A 307 -30.83 -1.37 -10.40
CA PRO A 307 -31.04 -0.32 -9.40
C PRO A 307 -30.35 -0.60 -8.07
N LYS A 308 -30.22 -1.87 -7.67
CA LYS A 308 -29.48 -2.27 -6.46
C LYS A 308 -27.98 -1.98 -6.61
N VAL A 309 -27.40 -2.35 -7.75
CA VAL A 309 -25.98 -2.08 -8.07
C VAL A 309 -25.71 -0.58 -8.14
N GLU A 310 -26.58 0.16 -8.83
CA GLU A 310 -26.49 1.62 -8.95
C GLU A 310 -26.57 2.30 -7.58
N LYS A 311 -27.58 1.96 -6.78
CA LYS A 311 -27.74 2.51 -5.44
C LYS A 311 -26.53 2.23 -4.56
N PHE A 312 -26.05 0.99 -4.53
CA PHE A 312 -24.89 0.59 -3.73
C PHE A 312 -23.64 1.41 -4.10
N LEU A 313 -23.32 1.47 -5.40
CA LEU A 313 -22.11 2.19 -5.85
C LEU A 313 -22.25 3.69 -5.62
N HIS A 314 -23.42 4.28 -5.81
CA HIS A 314 -23.67 5.69 -5.52
C HIS A 314 -23.55 6.01 -4.01
N GLU A 315 -24.08 5.15 -3.13
CA GLU A 315 -24.09 5.38 -1.68
C GLU A 315 -22.68 5.21 -1.06
N PHE A 316 -21.92 4.24 -1.54
CA PHE A 316 -20.66 3.81 -0.93
C PHE A 316 -19.40 4.16 -1.72
N THR A 317 -19.50 4.94 -2.79
CA THR A 317 -18.34 5.52 -3.48
C THR A 317 -18.37 7.04 -3.51
N ARG A 318 -17.19 7.67 -3.48
CA ARG A 318 -16.99 9.13 -3.41
C ARG A 318 -15.69 9.52 -4.10
N GLU A 319 -15.67 10.66 -4.80
CA GLU A 319 -14.52 11.12 -5.62
C GLU A 319 -13.19 11.24 -4.85
N LYS A 320 -13.23 11.53 -3.54
CA LYS A 320 -12.02 11.80 -2.73
C LYS A 320 -11.43 10.58 -2.04
N SER A 321 -11.96 9.38 -2.30
CA SER A 321 -11.55 8.15 -1.65
C SER A 321 -11.14 7.11 -2.68
N SER A 322 -10.23 6.22 -2.29
CA SER A 322 -9.85 5.04 -3.08
C SER A 322 -10.67 3.83 -2.66
N TYR A 323 -11.06 2.98 -3.59
CA TYR A 323 -11.86 1.78 -3.34
C TYR A 323 -11.24 0.53 -3.96
N HIS A 324 -11.27 -0.57 -3.22
CA HIS A 324 -11.04 -1.91 -3.76
C HIS A 324 -12.38 -2.61 -3.91
N LEU A 325 -12.80 -2.83 -5.16
CA LEU A 325 -14.11 -3.39 -5.48
C LEU A 325 -14.02 -4.89 -5.73
N TYR A 326 -14.56 -5.68 -4.82
CA TYR A 326 -14.66 -7.13 -4.95
C TYR A 326 -15.90 -7.50 -5.78
N LEU A 327 -15.71 -8.28 -6.84
CA LEU A 327 -16.74 -8.61 -7.82
C LEU A 327 -16.92 -10.14 -7.90
N GLU A 328 -17.39 -10.75 -6.81
CA GLU A 328 -17.81 -12.16 -6.78
C GLU A 328 -19.20 -12.32 -7.41
N THR A 329 -19.29 -11.93 -8.67
CA THR A 329 -20.55 -11.73 -9.39
C THR A 329 -20.53 -12.30 -10.80
N HIS A 330 -21.72 -12.38 -11.40
CA HIS A 330 -21.89 -12.51 -12.86
C HIS A 330 -21.14 -11.41 -13.61
N SER A 331 -20.60 -11.73 -14.78
CA SER A 331 -19.80 -10.79 -15.58
C SER A 331 -20.60 -9.54 -15.97
N SER A 332 -21.90 -9.67 -16.17
CA SER A 332 -22.80 -8.57 -16.51
C SER A 332 -22.94 -7.58 -15.37
N ILE A 333 -22.86 -8.03 -14.10
CA ILE A 333 -22.83 -7.15 -12.92
C ILE A 333 -21.49 -6.44 -12.82
N ALA A 334 -20.38 -7.14 -13.08
CA ALA A 334 -19.06 -6.52 -13.15
C ALA A 334 -19.00 -5.45 -14.25
N PHE A 335 -19.62 -5.71 -15.40
CA PHE A 335 -19.72 -4.76 -16.51
C PHE A 335 -20.55 -3.54 -16.10
N ALA A 336 -21.74 -3.76 -15.53
CA ALA A 336 -22.62 -2.69 -15.07
C ALA A 336 -21.95 -1.81 -14.01
N ALA A 337 -21.21 -2.41 -13.07
CA ALA A 337 -20.43 -1.68 -12.08
C ALA A 337 -19.37 -0.78 -12.75
N GLY A 338 -18.69 -1.27 -13.78
CA GLY A 338 -17.78 -0.46 -14.59
C GLY A 338 -18.49 0.68 -15.32
N TYR A 339 -19.65 0.40 -15.93
CA TYR A 339 -20.45 1.40 -16.65
C TYR A 339 -20.93 2.54 -15.74
N LEU A 340 -21.30 2.22 -14.49
CA LEU A 340 -21.70 3.19 -13.47
C LEU A 340 -20.50 3.98 -12.93
N LEU A 341 -19.34 3.34 -12.81
CA LEU A 341 -18.09 3.93 -12.35
C LEU A 341 -17.16 4.28 -13.52
N ASP A 342 -17.72 4.89 -14.56
CA ASP A 342 -16.94 5.30 -15.74
C ASP A 342 -15.87 6.35 -15.39
N SER A 343 -14.95 6.60 -16.33
CA SER A 343 -13.82 7.53 -16.11
C SER A 343 -14.25 8.98 -15.79
N LYS A 344 -15.50 9.35 -16.05
CA LYS A 344 -16.05 10.67 -15.73
C LYS A 344 -16.72 10.73 -14.37
N ALA A 345 -16.97 9.59 -13.72
CA ALA A 345 -17.51 9.53 -12.37
C ALA A 345 -16.55 10.07 -11.30
N GLY A 346 -15.26 10.26 -11.63
CA GLY A 346 -14.26 10.82 -10.71
C GLY A 346 -13.91 9.91 -9.53
N VAL A 347 -14.42 8.68 -9.51
CA VAL A 347 -14.18 7.71 -8.43
C VAL A 347 -12.87 6.96 -8.68
N ASN A 348 -11.97 6.97 -7.68
CA ASN A 348 -10.76 6.16 -7.71
C ASN A 348 -11.07 4.74 -7.24
N VAL A 349 -11.24 3.80 -8.17
CA VAL A 349 -11.66 2.43 -7.87
C VAL A 349 -10.84 1.43 -8.67
N ALA A 350 -10.45 0.33 -8.02
CA ALA A 350 -9.79 -0.80 -8.66
C ALA A 350 -10.54 -2.10 -8.37
N PRO A 351 -10.87 -2.92 -9.39
CA PRO A 351 -11.44 -4.24 -9.15
C PRO A 351 -10.40 -5.16 -8.50
N VAL A 352 -10.83 -6.04 -7.59
CA VAL A 352 -9.98 -7.09 -7.03
C VAL A 352 -10.09 -8.35 -7.90
N GLN A 353 -8.94 -8.91 -8.25
CA GLN A 353 -8.82 -10.16 -9.01
C GLN A 353 -8.30 -11.27 -8.10
N ASN A 354 -8.83 -12.49 -8.27
CA ASN A 354 -8.48 -13.66 -7.44
C ASN A 354 -7.37 -14.53 -8.07
N TYR A 355 -7.00 -14.27 -9.31
CA TYR A 355 -5.96 -15.01 -10.03
C TYR A 355 -4.56 -14.78 -9.44
N GLY A 356 -3.93 -15.86 -8.94
CA GLY A 356 -2.64 -15.77 -8.24
C GLY A 356 -2.75 -15.21 -6.82
N GLY A 357 -3.97 -15.17 -6.25
CA GLY A 357 -4.29 -14.54 -4.98
C GLY A 357 -5.17 -13.30 -5.17
N ARG A 358 -5.80 -12.83 -4.09
CA ARG A 358 -6.65 -11.63 -4.08
C ARG A 358 -5.79 -10.38 -4.20
N GLN A 359 -5.77 -9.75 -5.36
CA GLN A 359 -4.94 -8.59 -5.67
C GLN A 359 -5.77 -7.48 -6.31
N PRO A 360 -5.71 -6.24 -5.79
CA PRO A 360 -6.27 -5.08 -6.47
C PRO A 360 -5.62 -4.88 -7.83
N TRP A 361 -6.42 -4.78 -8.88
CA TRP A 361 -5.95 -4.48 -10.22
C TRP A 361 -5.97 -2.98 -10.44
N VAL A 362 -4.92 -2.30 -9.95
CA VAL A 362 -4.69 -0.86 -10.17
C VAL A 362 -3.83 -0.66 -11.44
N PRO A 363 -4.37 -0.05 -12.51
CA PRO A 363 -3.58 0.22 -13.72
C PRO A 363 -2.42 1.19 -13.43
N ASN A 364 -1.26 0.94 -14.03
CA ASN A 364 -0.13 1.87 -14.03
C ASN A 364 0.13 2.37 -15.46
N PRO A 365 -0.24 3.62 -15.80
CA PRO A 365 -0.11 4.15 -17.16
C PRO A 365 1.34 4.46 -17.57
N LYS A 366 2.31 4.35 -16.66
CA LYS A 366 3.73 4.68 -16.92
C LYS A 366 4.61 3.47 -17.26
N VAL A 367 4.02 2.28 -17.44
CA VAL A 367 4.77 1.05 -17.73
C VAL A 367 5.07 0.95 -19.22
N ASP A 368 6.19 0.33 -19.58
CA ASP A 368 6.50 -0.04 -20.95
C ASP A 368 5.45 -1.02 -21.51
N LEU A 369 4.84 -0.65 -22.65
CA LEU A 369 3.76 -1.39 -23.28
C LEU A 369 4.26 -2.49 -24.23
N SER A 370 5.57 -2.54 -24.51
CA SER A 370 6.19 -3.42 -25.51
C SER A 370 5.95 -4.92 -25.28
N GLY A 371 5.53 -5.32 -24.07
CA GLY A 371 5.23 -6.70 -23.70
C GLY A 371 3.74 -7.08 -23.72
N TYR A 372 2.81 -6.16 -23.99
CA TYR A 372 1.38 -6.47 -23.98
C TYR A 372 0.86 -6.85 -25.36
N THR A 373 0.12 -7.96 -25.41
CA THR A 373 -0.63 -8.35 -26.60
C THR A 373 -1.84 -7.44 -26.78
N ASN A 374 -2.25 -7.19 -28.01
CA ASN A 374 -3.52 -6.52 -28.29
C ASN A 374 -4.58 -7.54 -28.75
N TRP A 375 -5.78 -7.06 -29.04
CA TRP A 375 -6.83 -7.86 -29.66
C TRP A 375 -6.45 -8.29 -31.08
N ASP A 376 -6.48 -9.60 -31.33
CA ASP A 376 -6.76 -10.16 -32.64
C ASP A 376 -8.26 -9.98 -32.93
N TYR A 377 -8.54 -9.49 -34.13
CA TYR A 377 -9.87 -9.04 -34.55
C TYR A 377 -10.29 -9.76 -35.81
N LYS A 378 -11.45 -10.41 -35.76
CA LYS A 378 -12.06 -11.11 -36.90
C LYS A 378 -13.51 -10.70 -37.07
N VAL A 379 -13.99 -10.67 -38.31
CA VAL A 379 -15.38 -10.37 -38.64
C VAL A 379 -15.95 -11.50 -39.48
N GLU A 380 -17.11 -11.99 -39.08
CA GLU A 380 -17.88 -12.97 -39.84
C GLU A 380 -19.27 -12.40 -40.13
N THR A 381 -19.60 -12.23 -41.41
CA THR A 381 -20.93 -11.80 -41.84
C THR A 381 -21.88 -12.98 -41.83
N LEU A 382 -23.07 -12.80 -41.22
CA LEU A 382 -24.13 -13.81 -41.15
C LEU A 382 -25.28 -13.46 -42.11
N ASP A 383 -25.85 -12.25 -42.00
CA ASP A 383 -27.00 -11.81 -42.79
C ASP A 383 -26.91 -10.31 -43.12
N ASN A 384 -26.69 -9.95 -44.38
CA ASN A 384 -26.57 -8.55 -44.78
C ASN A 384 -27.88 -7.74 -44.65
N SER A 385 -29.03 -8.40 -44.48
CA SER A 385 -30.34 -7.74 -44.31
C SER A 385 -30.61 -7.31 -42.87
N ALA A 386 -29.98 -7.97 -41.91
CA ALA A 386 -30.02 -7.64 -40.50
C ALA A 386 -29.31 -6.31 -40.18
N LYS A 387 -29.66 -5.71 -39.03
CA LYS A 387 -29.04 -4.47 -38.54
C LYS A 387 -28.18 -4.66 -37.30
N ASP A 388 -28.47 -5.67 -36.50
CA ASP A 388 -27.81 -5.89 -35.22
C ASP A 388 -26.44 -6.54 -35.44
N ILE A 389 -25.54 -6.38 -34.47
CA ILE A 389 -24.22 -7.01 -34.51
C ILE A 389 -23.97 -7.79 -33.24
N ALA A 390 -23.17 -8.85 -33.33
CA ALA A 390 -22.67 -9.55 -32.16
C ALA A 390 -21.19 -9.18 -31.94
N VAL A 391 -20.79 -9.00 -30.68
CA VAL A 391 -19.40 -8.86 -30.27
C VAL A 391 -19.07 -10.00 -29.32
N VAL A 392 -18.11 -10.83 -29.73
CA VAL A 392 -17.64 -12.00 -28.98
C VAL A 392 -16.27 -11.69 -28.41
N ILE A 393 -16.16 -11.66 -27.08
CA ILE A 393 -14.94 -11.36 -26.35
C ILE A 393 -14.42 -12.66 -25.74
N ALA A 394 -13.50 -13.32 -26.45
CA ALA A 394 -13.00 -14.66 -26.15
C ALA A 394 -11.62 -14.59 -25.46
N VAL A 395 -11.60 -14.26 -24.16
CA VAL A 395 -10.34 -14.17 -23.39
C VAL A 395 -9.96 -15.51 -22.77
N ARG A 396 -10.86 -16.13 -22.01
CA ARG A 396 -10.57 -17.36 -21.26
C ARG A 396 -10.83 -18.62 -22.07
N HIS A 397 -11.93 -18.61 -22.81
CA HIS A 397 -12.37 -19.71 -23.67
C HIS A 397 -12.73 -19.14 -25.04
N ASP A 398 -12.52 -19.94 -26.08
CA ASP A 398 -13.13 -19.67 -27.38
C ASP A 398 -14.61 -20.01 -27.28
N ILE A 399 -15.46 -19.01 -27.50
CA ILE A 399 -16.92 -19.11 -27.34
C ILE A 399 -17.66 -18.87 -28.67
N LEU A 400 -16.95 -18.72 -29.79
CA LEU A 400 -17.55 -18.31 -31.06
C LEU A 400 -18.64 -19.28 -31.52
N GLU A 401 -18.35 -20.58 -31.52
CA GLU A 401 -19.29 -21.60 -32.01
C GLU A 401 -20.51 -21.74 -31.09
N GLU A 402 -20.34 -21.62 -29.77
CA GLU A 402 -21.47 -21.60 -28.83
C GLU A 402 -22.36 -20.37 -29.01
N VAL A 403 -21.77 -19.21 -29.31
CA VAL A 403 -22.52 -17.99 -29.61
C VAL A 403 -23.27 -18.11 -30.93
N LYS A 404 -22.67 -18.68 -31.98
CA LYS A 404 -23.36 -18.96 -33.25
C LYS A 404 -24.55 -19.88 -33.05
N PHE A 405 -24.35 -20.96 -32.28
CA PHE A 405 -25.41 -21.90 -31.94
C PHE A 405 -26.57 -21.20 -31.21
N PHE A 406 -26.26 -20.33 -30.24
CA PHE A 406 -27.28 -19.55 -29.53
C PHE A 406 -28.00 -18.54 -30.44
N ILE A 407 -27.27 -17.82 -31.29
CA ILE A 407 -27.84 -16.85 -32.25
C ILE A 407 -28.85 -17.54 -33.16
N ASP A 408 -28.51 -18.71 -33.71
CA ASP A 408 -29.42 -19.51 -34.53
C ASP A 408 -30.60 -20.04 -33.71
N GLN A 409 -30.36 -20.62 -32.53
CA GLN A 409 -31.43 -21.14 -31.67
C GLN A 409 -32.46 -20.06 -31.28
N LYS A 410 -32.01 -18.83 -31.02
CA LYS A 410 -32.88 -17.69 -30.67
C LYS A 410 -33.34 -16.87 -31.86
N GLN A 411 -32.87 -17.19 -33.07
CA GLN A 411 -33.15 -16.46 -34.31
C GLN A 411 -32.88 -14.95 -34.16
N LEU A 412 -31.74 -14.60 -33.55
CA LEU A 412 -31.36 -13.19 -33.38
C LEU A 412 -31.02 -12.58 -34.75
N PRO A 413 -31.49 -11.37 -35.07
CA PRO A 413 -31.29 -10.74 -36.37
C PRO A 413 -29.88 -10.12 -36.49
N ILE A 414 -28.85 -10.96 -36.45
CA ILE A 414 -27.44 -10.55 -36.41
C ILE A 414 -26.88 -10.46 -37.83
N LYS A 415 -26.39 -9.27 -38.19
CA LYS A 415 -25.72 -9.00 -39.46
C LYS A 415 -24.34 -9.62 -39.53
N LYS A 416 -23.55 -9.43 -38.48
CA LYS A 416 -22.18 -9.92 -38.39
C LYS A 416 -21.73 -10.10 -36.94
N ILE A 417 -20.76 -10.98 -36.76
CA ILE A 417 -20.05 -11.21 -35.51
C ILE A 417 -18.67 -10.57 -35.59
N ILE A 418 -18.33 -9.79 -34.58
CA ILE A 418 -16.98 -9.27 -34.33
C ILE A 418 -16.36 -10.11 -33.22
N VAL A 419 -15.29 -10.82 -33.52
CA VAL A 419 -14.57 -11.68 -32.57
C VAL A 419 -13.30 -10.98 -32.11
N MET A 420 -13.14 -10.90 -30.79
CA MET A 420 -12.04 -10.23 -30.11
C MET A 420 -11.33 -11.26 -29.22
N THR A 421 -10.11 -11.64 -29.60
CA THR A 421 -9.26 -12.58 -28.85
C THR A 421 -7.95 -11.89 -28.49
N PRO A 422 -7.50 -11.88 -27.22
CA PRO A 422 -6.24 -11.23 -26.88
C PRO A 422 -5.07 -12.14 -27.29
N GLY A 423 -4.17 -11.66 -28.16
CA GLY A 423 -3.10 -12.49 -28.72
C GLY A 423 -3.59 -13.50 -29.76
N ILE A 424 -3.04 -14.73 -29.76
CA ILE A 424 -3.31 -15.74 -30.80
C ILE A 424 -4.45 -16.70 -30.41
N ASN A 425 -4.53 -17.11 -29.15
CA ASN A 425 -5.51 -18.08 -28.65
C ASN A 425 -5.98 -17.65 -27.26
N PRO A 426 -7.23 -17.97 -26.83
CA PRO A 426 -7.72 -17.73 -25.46
C PRO A 426 -6.97 -18.54 -24.39
N GLY A 427 -7.01 -18.08 -23.12
CA GLY A 427 -6.35 -18.77 -22.01
C GLY A 427 -6.28 -17.97 -20.71
N ALA A 428 -6.07 -18.68 -19.60
CA ALA A 428 -6.07 -18.12 -18.24
C ALA A 428 -4.92 -17.13 -17.96
N HIS A 429 -3.81 -17.21 -18.70
CA HIS A 429 -2.59 -16.43 -18.44
C HIS A 429 -2.37 -15.24 -19.39
N ILE A 430 -3.32 -14.98 -20.30
CA ILE A 430 -3.10 -13.98 -21.36
C ILE A 430 -3.06 -12.57 -20.81
N ILE A 431 -3.98 -12.28 -19.88
CA ILE A 431 -3.98 -11.00 -19.21
C ILE A 431 -2.90 -11.04 -18.13
N LYS A 432 -1.90 -10.18 -18.31
CA LYS A 432 -0.66 -10.20 -17.53
C LYS A 432 -0.82 -9.48 -16.20
N ASP A 433 -1.53 -8.36 -16.21
CA ASP A 433 -1.76 -7.49 -15.05
C ASP A 433 -2.91 -6.50 -15.32
N ALA A 434 -3.15 -5.62 -14.35
CA ALA A 434 -4.16 -4.57 -14.40
C ALA A 434 -3.98 -3.59 -15.57
N THR A 435 -2.73 -3.20 -15.88
CA THR A 435 -2.45 -2.26 -16.98
C THR A 435 -2.80 -2.90 -18.31
N HIS A 436 -2.43 -4.17 -18.52
CA HIS A 436 -2.78 -4.92 -19.72
C HIS A 436 -4.30 -5.00 -19.90
N ALA A 437 -5.05 -5.33 -18.85
CA ALA A 437 -6.52 -5.39 -18.89
C ALA A 437 -7.15 -4.04 -19.24
N TRP A 438 -6.66 -2.97 -18.63
CA TRP A 438 -7.14 -1.61 -18.86
C TRP A 438 -6.91 -1.14 -20.31
N ILE A 439 -5.72 -1.41 -20.87
CA ILE A 439 -5.40 -1.10 -22.27
C ILE A 439 -6.26 -1.91 -23.24
N LEU A 440 -6.48 -3.20 -22.95
CA LEU A 440 -7.37 -4.02 -23.76
C LEU A 440 -8.80 -3.45 -23.75
N ALA A 441 -9.32 -3.00 -22.61
CA ALA A 441 -10.63 -2.37 -22.55
C ALA A 441 -10.73 -1.11 -23.42
N ASP A 442 -9.74 -0.21 -23.35
CA ASP A 442 -9.67 0.99 -24.18
C ASP A 442 -9.59 0.68 -25.68
N ASN A 443 -8.72 -0.26 -26.05
CA ASN A 443 -8.57 -0.71 -27.44
C ASN A 443 -9.85 -1.37 -27.98
N LEU A 444 -10.54 -2.17 -27.16
CA LEU A 444 -11.83 -2.75 -27.52
C LEU A 444 -12.85 -1.66 -27.77
N ALA A 445 -12.96 -0.69 -26.86
CA ALA A 445 -13.88 0.42 -27.00
C ALA A 445 -13.61 1.24 -28.25
N THR A 446 -12.35 1.53 -28.54
CA THR A 446 -11.91 2.19 -29.78
C THR A 446 -12.35 1.41 -31.02
N LYS A 447 -12.19 0.08 -31.03
CA LYS A 447 -12.61 -0.76 -32.17
C LYS A 447 -14.12 -0.79 -32.35
N VAL A 448 -14.87 -1.03 -31.27
CA VAL A 448 -16.34 -1.05 -31.28
C VAL A 448 -16.88 0.31 -31.73
N ASN A 449 -16.31 1.41 -31.25
CA ASN A 449 -16.75 2.76 -31.60
C ASN A 449 -16.32 3.20 -33.00
N ASN A 450 -15.38 2.51 -33.65
CA ASN A 450 -14.96 2.77 -35.02
C ASN A 450 -15.63 1.86 -36.05
N ARG A 451 -16.61 1.05 -35.65
CA ARG A 451 -17.45 0.28 -36.58
C ARG A 451 -18.19 1.19 -37.57
N ALA A 452 -18.60 0.62 -38.70
CA ALA A 452 -19.30 1.35 -39.75
C ALA A 452 -20.57 2.01 -39.21
N LEU A 453 -20.94 3.18 -39.74
CA LEU A 453 -22.04 3.97 -39.21
C LEU A 453 -23.38 3.22 -39.27
N GLU A 454 -23.57 2.39 -40.30
CA GLU A 454 -24.77 1.57 -40.49
C GLU A 454 -24.89 0.52 -39.36
N ASP A 455 -23.77 -0.03 -38.89
CA ASP A 455 -23.74 -1.00 -37.78
C ASP A 455 -23.99 -0.34 -36.42
N ARG A 456 -24.06 1.00 -36.35
CA ARG A 456 -24.43 1.74 -35.12
C ARG A 456 -25.92 1.99 -35.03
N LEU A 457 -26.68 1.74 -36.10
CA LEU A 457 -28.13 1.89 -36.13
C LEU A 457 -28.86 0.71 -35.47
N GLY A 458 -28.26 -0.48 -35.54
CA GLY A 458 -28.77 -1.68 -34.86
C GLY A 458 -28.31 -1.78 -33.41
N LYS A 459 -28.82 -2.81 -32.74
CA LYS A 459 -28.45 -3.20 -31.39
C LYS A 459 -27.19 -4.06 -31.41
N MET A 460 -26.35 -3.91 -30.40
CA MET A 460 -25.17 -4.75 -30.23
C MET A 460 -25.39 -5.82 -29.17
N HIS A 461 -25.04 -7.06 -29.47
CA HIS A 461 -25.17 -8.22 -28.59
C HIS A 461 -23.78 -8.64 -28.13
N ILE A 462 -23.46 -8.46 -26.85
CA ILE A 462 -22.13 -8.72 -26.32
C ILE A 462 -22.10 -10.04 -25.55
N PHE A 463 -21.23 -10.94 -25.99
CA PHE A 463 -20.94 -12.22 -25.35
C PHE A 463 -19.49 -12.20 -24.87
N MET A 464 -19.21 -12.68 -23.66
CA MET A 464 -17.89 -12.56 -23.08
C MET A 464 -17.49 -13.77 -22.25
N SER A 465 -16.23 -14.15 -22.38
CA SER A 465 -15.56 -15.14 -21.57
C SER A 465 -14.24 -14.56 -21.07
N GLY A 466 -14.20 -14.13 -19.82
CA GLY A 466 -13.03 -13.45 -19.26
C GLY A 466 -13.17 -13.14 -17.78
N PRO A 467 -12.09 -12.59 -17.17
CA PRO A 467 -12.12 -12.18 -15.77
C PRO A 467 -12.98 -10.93 -15.55
N ASN A 468 -13.71 -10.90 -14.43
CA ASN A 468 -14.54 -9.76 -14.02
C ASN A 468 -13.77 -8.43 -13.95
N ALA A 469 -12.47 -8.45 -13.64
CA ALA A 469 -11.65 -7.23 -13.65
C ALA A 469 -11.52 -6.60 -15.06
N LEU A 470 -11.31 -7.42 -16.11
CA LEU A 470 -11.33 -6.91 -17.48
C LEU A 470 -12.73 -6.44 -17.87
N THR A 471 -13.74 -7.23 -17.55
CA THR A 471 -15.15 -6.90 -17.79
C THR A 471 -15.54 -5.55 -17.19
N PHE A 472 -15.10 -5.28 -15.96
CA PHE A 472 -15.27 -4.00 -15.29
C PHE A 472 -14.62 -2.86 -16.09
N PHE A 473 -13.36 -3.00 -16.50
CA PHE A 473 -12.69 -1.98 -17.33
C PHE A 473 -13.38 -1.76 -18.69
N ILE A 474 -13.92 -2.80 -19.32
CA ILE A 474 -14.71 -2.66 -20.56
C ILE A 474 -15.97 -1.85 -20.27
N GLY A 475 -16.67 -2.15 -19.18
CA GLY A 475 -17.84 -1.39 -18.72
C GLY A 475 -17.55 0.11 -18.57
N GLN A 476 -16.40 0.48 -17.98
CA GLN A 476 -15.98 1.88 -17.83
C GLN A 476 -15.86 2.66 -19.15
N ASN A 477 -15.69 1.95 -20.28
CA ASN A 477 -15.55 2.55 -21.60
C ASN A 477 -16.82 2.43 -22.47
N ALA A 478 -17.87 1.80 -21.95
CA ALA A 478 -19.03 1.39 -22.74
C ALA A 478 -20.10 2.48 -22.95
N ARG A 479 -19.97 3.67 -22.35
CA ARG A 479 -20.91 4.80 -22.55
C ARG A 479 -21.12 5.17 -24.02
N ALA A 480 -20.09 5.01 -24.85
CA ALA A 480 -20.12 5.36 -26.27
C ALA A 480 -20.60 4.22 -27.18
N PHE A 481 -20.92 3.03 -26.64
CA PHE A 481 -21.23 1.84 -27.44
C PHE A 481 -22.58 1.93 -28.17
N GLY A 482 -23.49 2.82 -27.74
CA GLY A 482 -24.85 2.89 -28.25
C GLY A 482 -25.78 1.90 -27.53
N LYS A 483 -26.76 1.35 -28.24
CA LYS A 483 -27.69 0.35 -27.68
C LYS A 483 -27.05 -1.03 -27.68
N PHE A 484 -27.01 -1.69 -26.53
CA PHE A 484 -26.48 -3.06 -26.44
C PHE A 484 -27.12 -3.89 -25.34
N THR A 485 -27.05 -5.22 -25.49
CA THR A 485 -27.45 -6.19 -24.48
C THR A 485 -26.28 -7.11 -24.18
N LEU A 486 -26.07 -7.38 -22.89
CA LEU A 486 -25.09 -8.34 -22.40
C LEU A 486 -25.72 -9.74 -22.28
N TYR A 487 -24.92 -10.78 -22.50
CA TYR A 487 -25.36 -12.17 -22.36
C TYR A 487 -24.52 -12.91 -21.32
N GLU A 488 -25.21 -13.63 -20.42
CA GLU A 488 -24.59 -14.49 -19.41
C GLU A 488 -24.60 -15.94 -19.87
N TYR A 489 -23.48 -16.63 -19.72
CA TYR A 489 -23.39 -18.06 -19.97
C TYR A 489 -23.63 -18.86 -18.69
N ASN A 490 -24.47 -19.89 -18.78
CA ASN A 490 -24.73 -20.78 -17.67
C ASN A 490 -23.71 -21.93 -17.60
N PHE A 491 -22.66 -21.75 -16.81
CA PHE A 491 -21.61 -22.78 -16.64
C PHE A 491 -22.08 -24.07 -15.95
N GLU A 492 -23.22 -24.05 -15.24
CA GLU A 492 -23.65 -25.17 -14.41
C GLU A 492 -24.31 -26.28 -15.22
N THR A 493 -24.96 -25.95 -16.34
CA THR A 493 -25.68 -26.91 -17.18
C THR A 493 -24.77 -27.61 -18.18
N ARG A 494 -23.65 -26.96 -18.56
CA ARG A 494 -22.75 -27.41 -19.65
C ARG A 494 -23.49 -27.69 -20.97
N ILE A 495 -24.64 -27.07 -21.16
CA ILE A 495 -25.40 -27.14 -22.40
C ILE A 495 -24.76 -26.14 -23.39
N PRO A 496 -24.38 -26.57 -24.60
CA PRO A 496 -23.81 -25.67 -25.59
C PRO A 496 -24.73 -24.47 -25.87
N GLY A 497 -24.18 -23.26 -25.79
CA GLY A 497 -24.93 -22.04 -26.07
C GLY A 497 -26.04 -21.70 -25.06
N ASP A 498 -25.97 -22.20 -23.82
CA ASP A 498 -26.91 -21.85 -22.73
C ASP A 498 -26.66 -20.41 -22.23
N TYR A 499 -26.94 -19.46 -23.11
CA TYR A 499 -26.89 -18.03 -22.83
C TYR A 499 -28.29 -17.50 -22.47
N GLU A 500 -28.32 -16.54 -21.56
CA GLU A 500 -29.51 -15.74 -21.27
C GLU A 500 -29.16 -14.25 -21.40
N SER A 501 -30.10 -13.46 -21.94
CA SER A 501 -29.95 -12.01 -21.97
C SER A 501 -29.98 -11.45 -20.55
N SER A 502 -29.07 -10.52 -20.26
CA SER A 502 -28.98 -9.83 -18.98
C SER A 502 -29.32 -8.34 -19.15
N PHE A 503 -28.44 -7.44 -18.72
CA PHE A 503 -28.66 -6.00 -18.80
C PHE A 503 -28.75 -5.49 -20.24
N SER A 504 -29.65 -4.53 -20.45
CA SER A 504 -29.73 -3.73 -21.67
C SER A 504 -29.35 -2.28 -21.39
N PHE A 505 -28.52 -1.71 -22.26
CA PHE A 505 -28.00 -0.36 -22.13
C PHE A 505 -28.42 0.53 -23.32
N PRO A 506 -28.68 1.83 -23.07
CA PRO A 506 -28.77 2.47 -21.76
C PRO A 506 -29.98 1.95 -20.95
N PRO A 507 -29.88 1.88 -19.61
CA PRO A 507 -30.92 1.33 -18.75
C PRO A 507 -32.23 2.14 -18.87
N GLY A 508 -33.37 1.47 -18.79
CA GLY A 508 -34.71 2.10 -18.81
C GLY A 508 -35.33 2.33 -20.19
N ILE A 509 -34.64 2.00 -21.28
CA ILE A 509 -35.25 1.94 -22.61
C ILE A 509 -35.76 0.51 -22.85
N LYS A 510 -37.00 0.21 -22.47
CA LYS A 510 -37.65 -1.02 -22.95
C LYS A 510 -38.07 -0.82 -24.40
N GLU A 511 -37.69 -1.75 -25.26
CA GLU A 511 -38.28 -1.89 -26.59
C GLU A 511 -39.77 -2.22 -26.37
N MET A 512 -40.64 -1.32 -26.86
CA MET A 512 -42.10 -1.56 -26.92
C MET A 512 -42.43 -2.62 -27.95
#